data_AF-A0A519D1H2-F1
#
_entry.id   AF-A0A519D1H2-F1
#
_cell.length_a   1.000
_cell.length_b   1.000
_cell.length_c   1.000
_cell.angle_alpha   90.00
_cell.angle_beta   90.00
_cell.angle_gamma   90.00
#
_symmetry.space_group_name_H-M   'P 1'
#
loop_
_entity.id
_entity.type
_entity.pdbx_description
1 polymer ?
#
loop_
_entity_poly.entity_id
_entity_poly.type
_entity_poly.pdbx_seq_one_letter_code
_entity_poly.pdbx_strand_id
1 'polypeptide(L)' 'MMVVNPKILEKIKQLIGDSAPIEVYEMFEEILEQQAKYDEMEKEEEAVKKFYAGILELSSKNETIMKYVKESMN' A
#
# COMPACT_ATOMS: atom_id res chain seq x y z
N MET A 1 11.98 7.68 -10.90
CA MET A 1 11.23 7.48 -9.64
C MET A 1 10.09 8.46 -9.64
N MET A 2 8.85 7.97 -9.58
CA MET A 2 7.73 8.86 -9.29
C MET A 2 7.79 9.28 -7.83
N VAL A 3 7.44 10.53 -7.57
CA VAL A 3 7.61 11.13 -6.24
C VAL A 3 6.39 10.77 -5.41
N VAL A 4 6.47 9.64 -4.70
CA VAL A 4 5.55 9.35 -3.59
C VAL A 4 5.61 10.53 -2.63
N ASN A 5 4.47 11.11 -2.27
CA ASN A 5 4.44 12.22 -1.34
C ASN A 5 4.97 11.75 0.04
N PRO A 6 6.14 12.24 0.48
CA PRO A 6 6.81 11.71 1.67
C PRO A 6 5.99 11.95 2.95
N LYS A 7 5.14 12.98 2.98
CA LYS A 7 4.26 13.26 4.12
C LYS A 7 3.14 12.22 4.24
N ILE A 8 2.63 11.73 3.11
CA ILE A 8 1.61 10.67 3.11
C ILE A 8 2.25 9.37 3.57
N LEU A 9 3.44 9.04 3.06
CA LEU A 9 4.18 7.85 3.46
C LEU A 9 4.52 7.86 4.96
N GLU A 10 5.01 9.00 5.48
CA GLU A 10 5.27 9.17 6.91
C GLU A 10 3.99 8.99 7.74
N LYS A 11 2.87 9.56 7.28
CA LYS A 11 1.59 9.41 7.96
C LYS A 11 1.10 7.96 7.97
N ILE A 12 1.29 7.22 6.89
CA ILE A 12 0.98 5.79 6.81
C ILE A 12 1.84 5.01 7.80
N LYS A 13 3.16 5.25 7.84
CA LYS A 13 4.07 4.59 8.78
C LYS A 13 3.64 4.82 10.23
N GLN A 14 3.26 6.05 10.58
CA GLN A 14 2.70 6.38 11.90
C GLN A 14 1.38 5.66 12.23
N LEU A 15 0.48 5.52 11.25
CA LEU A 15 -0.83 4.89 11.45
C LEU A 15 -0.75 3.37 11.59
N ILE A 16 0.19 2.75 10.89
CA ILE A 16 0.47 1.32 11.00
C ILE A 16 1.23 1.05 12.31
N GLY A 17 2.18 1.92 12.66
CA GLY A 17 2.98 1.82 13.86
C GLY A 17 4.30 1.08 13.65
N ASP A 18 5.32 1.43 14.43
CA ASP A 18 6.72 1.05 14.20
C ASP A 18 7.01 -0.47 14.26
N SER A 19 6.07 -1.26 14.78
CA SER A 19 6.18 -2.72 14.85
C SER A 19 5.79 -3.43 13.54
N ALA A 20 5.33 -2.70 12.51
CA ALA A 20 4.97 -3.32 11.24
C ALA A 20 6.19 -3.93 10.53
N PRO A 21 6.03 -5.13 9.94
CA PRO A 21 6.99 -5.69 9.02
C PRO A 21 7.23 -4.78 7.81
N ILE A 22 8.43 -4.86 7.23
CA ILE A 22 8.81 -4.03 6.08
C ILE A 22 7.89 -4.24 4.88
N GLU A 23 7.40 -5.47 4.70
CA GLU A 23 6.50 -5.88 3.62
C GLU A 23 5.15 -5.14 3.68
N VAL A 24 4.71 -4.72 4.87
CA VAL A 24 3.50 -3.90 5.02
C VAL A 24 3.76 -2.49 4.49
N TYR A 25 4.93 -1.92 4.79
CA TYR A 25 5.29 -0.60 4.27
C TYR A 25 5.50 -0.63 2.75
N GLU A 26 6.15 -1.68 2.22
CA GLU A 26 6.34 -1.87 0.78
C GLU A 26 4.99 -1.96 0.04
N MET A 27 4.02 -2.70 0.58
CA MET A 27 2.65 -2.75 0.03
C MET A 27 2.04 -1.35 -0.10
N PHE A 28 2.16 -0.49 0.91
CA PHE A 28 1.62 0.87 0.84
C PHE A 28 2.43 1.79 -0.07
N GLU A 29 3.75 1.61 -0.15
CA GLU A 29 4.59 2.34 -1.11
C GLU A 29 4.17 2.01 -2.55
N GLU A 30 3.92 0.74 -2.88
CA GLU A 30 3.42 0.32 -4.20
C GLU A 30 2.04 0.92 -4.53
N ILE A 31 1.14 0.98 -3.55
CA ILE A 31 -0.19 1.63 -3.70
C ILE A 31 -0.01 3.11 -4.03
N LEU A 32 0.82 3.83 -3.26
CA LEU A 32 1.05 5.26 -3.45
C LEU A 32 1.75 5.58 -4.77
N GLU A 33 2.70 4.74 -5.20
CA GLU A 33 3.36 4.91 -6.49
C GLU A 33 2.38 4.83 -7.65
N GLN A 34 1.41 3.90 -7.58
CA GLN A 34 0.39 3.89 -8.62
C GLN A 34 -0.57 5.05 -8.50
N GLN A 35 -0.98 5.43 -7.29
CA GLN A 35 -1.83 6.60 -7.13
C GLN A 35 -1.20 7.85 -7.76
N ALA A 36 0.11 8.05 -7.58
CA ALA A 36 0.86 9.11 -8.26
C ALA A 36 0.83 8.98 -9.79
N LYS A 37 0.93 7.75 -10.33
CA LYS A 37 0.74 7.49 -11.78
C LYS A 37 -0.66 7.84 -12.27
N TYR A 38 -1.68 7.67 -11.42
CA TYR A 38 -3.06 7.99 -11.75
C TYR A 38 -3.33 9.49 -11.66
N ASP A 39 -2.79 10.21 -10.69
CA ASP A 39 -2.95 11.66 -10.61
C ASP A 39 -2.32 12.38 -11.82
N GLU A 40 -1.30 11.78 -12.43
CA GLU A 40 -0.62 12.30 -13.63
C GLU A 40 -1.25 11.84 -14.97
N MET A 41 -2.14 10.84 -14.97
CA MET A 41 -2.70 10.26 -16.19
C MET A 41 -4.23 10.25 -16.10
N GLU A 42 -4.96 10.73 -17.13
CA GLU A 42 -6.43 10.59 -17.25
C GLU A 42 -6.88 9.12 -17.41
N LYS A 43 -6.49 8.26 -16.48
CA LYS A 43 -6.81 6.84 -16.48
C LYS A 43 -8.20 6.62 -15.92
N GLU A 44 -8.89 5.66 -16.51
CA GLU A 44 -10.23 5.25 -16.08
C GLU A 44 -10.19 4.67 -14.66
N GLU A 45 -11.16 5.07 -13.84
CA GLU A 45 -11.35 4.63 -12.43
C GLU A 45 -11.31 3.10 -12.28
N GLU A 46 -11.78 2.37 -13.28
CA GLU A 46 -11.80 0.91 -13.29
C GLU A 46 -10.40 0.29 -13.33
N ALA A 47 -9.44 0.92 -14.03
CA ALA A 47 -8.06 0.46 -14.06
C ALA A 47 -7.38 0.63 -12.71
N VAL A 48 -7.74 1.69 -11.97
CA VAL A 48 -7.27 1.95 -10.59
C VAL A 48 -7.75 0.85 -9.64
N LYS A 49 -9.05 0.55 -9.69
CA LYS A 49 -9.68 -0.46 -8.83
C LYS A 49 -9.05 -1.85 -9.04
N LYS A 50 -8.86 -2.25 -10.30
CA LYS A 50 -8.23 -3.54 -10.64
C LYS A 50 -6.80 -3.62 -10.12
N PHE A 51 -6.06 -2.53 -10.22
CA PHE A 51 -4.69 -2.50 -9.73
C PHE A 51 -4.63 -2.65 -8.20
N TYR A 52 -5.42 -1.86 -7.45
CA TYR A 52 -5.45 -1.97 -5.99
C TYR A 52 -5.91 -3.35 -5.53
N ALA A 53 -6.91 -3.94 -6.20
CA ALA A 53 -7.33 -5.31 -5.93
C ALA A 53 -6.17 -6.32 -6.14
N GLY A 54 -5.35 -6.11 -7.17
CA GLY A 54 -4.18 -6.95 -7.46
C GLY A 54 -3.11 -6.87 -6.36
N ILE A 55 -2.77 -5.68 -5.88
CA ILE A 55 -1.83 -5.55 -4.74
C ILE A 55 -2.40 -6.27 -3.52
N LEU A 56 -3.66 -6.00 -3.15
CA LEU A 56 -4.27 -6.61 -1.97
C LEU A 56 -4.32 -8.14 -2.09
N GLU A 57 -4.58 -8.68 -3.28
CA GLU A 57 -4.54 -10.12 -3.52
C GLU A 57 -3.13 -10.70 -3.32
N LEU A 58 -2.09 -10.04 -3.86
CA LEU A 58 -0.70 -10.46 -3.68
C LEU A 58 -0.29 -10.40 -2.20
N SER A 59 -0.59 -9.28 -1.53
CA SER A 59 -0.30 -9.08 -0.12
C SER A 59 -1.05 -10.06 0.79
N SER A 60 -2.27 -10.47 0.41
CA SER A 60 -3.04 -11.48 1.14
C SER A 60 -2.40 -12.88 1.13
N LYS A 61 -1.49 -13.13 0.19
CA LYS A 61 -0.71 -14.36 0.08
C LYS A 61 0.62 -14.28 0.83
N ASN A 62 1.01 -13.09 1.30
CA ASN A 62 2.22 -12.90 2.09
C ASN A 62 1.92 -13.23 3.57
N GLU A 63 2.54 -14.30 4.07
CA GLU A 63 2.32 -14.78 5.45
C GLU A 63 2.72 -13.76 6.52
N THR A 64 3.79 -13.00 6.29
CA THR A 64 4.27 -11.95 7.21
C THR A 64 3.22 -10.86 7.36
N ILE A 65 2.68 -10.37 6.24
CA ILE A 65 1.63 -9.34 6.23
C ILE A 65 0.37 -9.88 6.94
N MET A 66 -0.07 -11.08 6.56
CA MET A 66 -1.30 -11.66 7.13
C MET A 66 -1.19 -11.99 8.61
N LYS A 67 0.00 -12.40 9.07
CA LYS A 67 0.26 -12.60 10.49
C LYS A 67 0.14 -11.28 11.25
N TYR A 68 0.81 -10.24 10.79
CA TYR A 68 0.75 -8.92 11.41
C TYR A 68 -0.68 -8.35 11.48
N VAL A 69 -1.46 -8.47 10.40
CA VAL A 69 -2.87 -8.04 10.38
C VAL A 69 -3.70 -8.80 11.42
N LYS A 70 -3.56 -10.14 11.51
CA LYS A 70 -4.28 -10.96 12.49
C LYS A 70 -3.93 -10.59 13.94
N GLU A 71 -2.66 -10.29 14.19
CA GLU A 71 -2.19 -9.88 15.51
C GLU A 71 -2.69 -8.48 15.89
N SER A 72 -2.83 -7.57 14.92
CA SER A 72 -3.31 -6.20 15.13
C SER A 72 -4.83 -6.08 15.33
N MET A 73 -5.59 -7.14 15.06
CA MET A 73 -7.06 -7.19 15.24
C MET A 73 -7.49 -7.70 16.62
N ASN A 74 -6.55 -8.16 17.46
CA ASN A 74 -6.78 -8.63 18.82
C ASN A 74 -6.32 -7.61 19.86
#